data_AF-A0A0R3FGS5-F1
#
_entry.id   AF-A0A0R3FGS5-F1
#
_cell.length_a   1.000
_cell.length_b   1.000
_cell.length_c   1.000
_cell.angle_alpha   90.00
_cell.angle_beta   90.00
_cell.angle_gamma   90.00
#
_symmetry.space_group_name_H-M   'P 1'
#
loop_
_entity.id
_entity.type
_entity.pdbx_description
1 polymer ?
#
loop_
_entity_poly.entity_id
_entity_poly.type
_entity_poly.pdbx_seq_one_letter_code
_entity_poly.pdbx_strand_id
1 'polypeptide(L)'
;MSREIRRVPVDFEWPINKVWEGYQLPEKYTADPCPDCYRLGYYGERSFGSGATASLNWLHAALYLVGMMAEDIRAQGFEGTELQFTQFGDDRSRLHPYLATLQGINVYEHRRPSRDIIELASGLIGDNRVSFGIGSDFARHATKALKEAAGVDENWGECPTCDGHGSVEKYPGQHVEGEAWSEEDHDPPTGDGWQVWETVSEGSPISPVFPNREGVIQWLMSPAYTWGTSRPLTREQAEAFVGAGYSIGSGVIMSDGRHIPGDAAVHELKAGQS
;
A
#
# COMPACT_ATOMS: atom_id res chain seq x y z
N MET A 1 3.35 1.07 12.76
CA MET A 1 4.18 -0.04 12.28
C MET A 1 3.78 -1.28 13.03
N SER A 2 3.46 -2.35 12.31
CA SER A 2 3.02 -3.62 12.88
C SER A 2 4.23 -4.54 13.11
N ARG A 3 4.14 -5.41 14.12
CA ARG A 3 5.25 -6.29 14.54
C ARG A 3 4.71 -7.65 14.94
N GLU A 4 5.54 -8.67 14.78
CA GLU A 4 5.18 -10.03 15.12
C GLU A 4 6.32 -10.80 15.77
N ILE A 5 5.97 -11.86 16.49
CA ILE A 5 6.92 -12.83 17.03
C ILE A 5 6.98 -14.01 16.07
N ARG A 6 8.18 -14.30 15.58
CA ARG A 6 8.47 -15.52 14.83
C ARG A 6 9.32 -16.48 15.64
N ARG A 7 9.12 -17.76 15.34
CA ARG A 7 9.85 -18.87 15.93
C ARG A 7 10.85 -19.40 14.90
N VAL A 8 12.14 -19.17 15.14
CA VAL A 8 13.25 -19.49 14.20
C VAL A 8 14.30 -20.36 14.90
N PRO A 9 15.19 -21.07 14.20
CA PRO A 9 16.30 -21.78 14.83
C PRO A 9 17.10 -20.87 15.77
N VAL A 10 17.60 -21.40 16.89
CA VAL A 10 18.32 -20.60 17.90
C VAL A 10 19.62 -20.02 17.33
N ASP A 11 20.19 -20.71 16.35
CA ASP A 11 21.36 -20.34 15.55
C ASP A 11 20.98 -19.67 14.21
N PHE A 12 19.74 -19.19 14.06
CA PHE A 12 19.32 -18.48 12.85
C PHE A 12 20.07 -17.16 12.70
N GLU A 13 20.98 -17.12 11.72
CA GLU A 13 21.82 -15.96 11.41
C GLU A 13 21.27 -15.21 10.19
N TRP A 14 20.43 -14.20 10.44
CA TRP A 14 20.04 -13.22 9.42
C TRP A 14 20.33 -11.80 9.90
N PRO A 15 20.85 -10.89 9.05
CA PRO A 15 21.15 -9.53 9.45
C PRO A 15 19.90 -8.78 9.94
N ILE A 16 20.01 -8.10 11.07
CA ILE A 16 18.95 -7.26 11.63
C ILE A 16 18.64 -6.11 10.66
N ASN A 17 17.35 -5.82 10.46
CA ASN A 17 16.82 -4.81 9.52
C ASN A 17 17.13 -5.09 8.05
N LYS A 18 17.45 -6.34 7.71
CA LYS A 18 17.52 -6.79 6.32
C LYS A 18 16.28 -7.62 6.01
N VAL A 19 15.57 -7.25 4.96
CA VAL A 19 14.44 -8.01 4.41
C VAL A 19 14.85 -9.45 4.16
N TRP A 20 14.02 -10.41 4.57
CA TRP A 20 14.28 -11.82 4.35
C TRP A 20 14.23 -12.15 2.85
N GLU A 21 15.22 -12.90 2.36
CA GLU A 21 15.34 -13.18 0.93
C GLU A 21 14.17 -14.00 0.37
N GLY A 22 13.51 -14.82 1.20
CA GLY A 22 12.30 -15.53 0.80
C GLY A 22 11.13 -14.61 0.46
N TYR A 23 11.14 -13.34 0.89
CA TYR A 23 10.14 -12.36 0.50
C TYR A 23 10.55 -11.51 -0.71
N GLN A 24 11.78 -11.66 -1.19
CA GLN A 24 12.28 -10.93 -2.34
C GLN A 24 12.20 -11.79 -3.58
N LEU A 25 11.45 -11.34 -4.57
CA LEU A 25 11.43 -12.00 -5.88
C LEU A 25 12.87 -12.11 -6.42
N PRO A 26 13.39 -13.32 -6.66
CA PRO A 26 14.73 -13.51 -7.20
C PRO A 26 14.93 -12.73 -8.50
N GLU A 27 16.11 -12.13 -8.68
CA GLU A 27 16.43 -11.30 -9.86
C GLU A 27 16.21 -12.03 -11.19
N LYS A 28 16.35 -13.37 -11.21
CA LYS A 28 16.07 -14.20 -12.39
C LYS A 28 14.61 -14.16 -12.84
N TYR A 29 13.68 -13.79 -11.98
CA TYR A 29 12.25 -13.62 -12.30
C TYR A 29 11.88 -12.16 -12.56
N THR A 30 12.79 -11.21 -12.27
CA THR A 30 12.61 -9.81 -12.63
C THR A 30 12.79 -9.64 -14.14
N ALA A 31 11.69 -9.40 -14.83
CA ALA A 31 11.64 -9.11 -16.26
C ALA A 31 12.17 -7.68 -16.56
N ASP A 32 12.59 -7.45 -17.80
CA ASP A 32 13.09 -6.13 -18.21
C ASP A 32 11.91 -5.19 -18.53
N PRO A 33 11.99 -3.89 -18.19
CA PRO A 33 10.95 -2.94 -18.58
C PRO A 33 10.72 -2.95 -20.09
N CYS A 34 9.46 -2.99 -20.51
CA CYS A 34 9.14 -3.02 -21.93
C CYS A 34 9.62 -1.72 -22.63
N PRO A 35 10.42 -1.81 -23.71
CA PRO A 35 11.00 -0.64 -24.37
C PRO A 35 10.00 0.17 -25.19
N ASP A 36 8.89 -0.45 -25.59
CA ASP A 36 7.91 0.12 -26.52
C ASP A 36 6.76 0.87 -25.83
N CYS A 37 6.60 0.67 -24.53
CA CYS A 37 5.64 1.42 -23.73
C CYS A 37 6.38 2.24 -22.67
N TYR A 38 6.01 3.51 -22.56
CA TYR A 38 6.58 4.39 -21.55
C TYR A 38 5.53 5.36 -21.03
N ARG A 39 5.70 5.76 -19.79
CA ARG A 39 5.04 6.92 -19.19
C ARG A 39 6.05 8.03 -19.00
N LEU A 40 5.58 9.28 -19.05
CA LEU A 40 6.38 10.41 -18.64
C LEU A 40 6.27 10.55 -17.11
N GLY A 41 7.42 10.60 -16.45
CA GLY A 41 7.52 10.98 -15.05
C GLY A 41 7.21 12.46 -14.85
N TYR A 42 7.13 12.87 -13.59
CA TYR A 42 6.75 14.23 -13.21
C TYR A 42 7.70 15.30 -13.78
N TYR A 43 8.98 14.96 -13.96
CA TYR A 43 9.99 15.86 -14.53
C TYR A 43 10.22 15.63 -16.04
N GLY A 44 9.35 14.87 -16.71
CA GLY A 44 9.43 14.60 -18.15
C GLY A 44 10.39 13.47 -18.54
N GLU A 45 10.96 12.75 -17.56
CA GLU A 45 11.75 11.55 -17.78
C GLU A 45 10.88 10.40 -18.31
N ARG A 46 11.41 9.58 -19.22
CA ARG A 46 10.70 8.39 -19.67
C ARG A 46 10.89 7.26 -18.66
N SER A 47 9.80 6.80 -18.07
CA SER A 47 9.73 5.55 -17.32
C SER A 47 9.16 4.49 -18.26
N PHE A 48 10.02 3.59 -18.72
CA PHE A 48 9.63 2.45 -19.55
C PHE A 48 8.76 1.47 -18.76
N GLY A 49 7.95 0.70 -19.47
CA GLY A 49 7.13 -0.35 -18.90
C GLY A 49 5.76 0.08 -18.37
N SER A 50 5.04 0.95 -19.10
CA SER A 50 3.68 1.34 -18.69
C SER A 50 2.62 0.25 -18.92
N GLY A 51 2.89 -0.77 -19.74
CA GLY A 51 1.90 -1.75 -20.18
C GLY A 51 0.84 -1.21 -21.14
N ALA A 52 0.69 0.11 -21.21
CA ALA A 52 -0.30 0.80 -22.02
C ALA A 52 0.30 1.51 -23.25
N THR A 53 -0.51 1.63 -24.31
CA THR A 53 -0.30 2.56 -25.42
C THR A 53 -0.37 4.02 -24.98
N ALA A 54 0.16 4.92 -25.80
CA ALA A 54 0.04 6.36 -25.58
C ALA A 54 -1.42 6.83 -25.46
N SER A 55 -2.33 6.29 -26.28
CA SER A 55 -3.76 6.65 -26.26
C SER A 55 -4.43 6.29 -24.94
N LEU A 56 -4.15 5.09 -24.39
CA LEU A 56 -4.68 4.69 -23.09
C LEU A 56 -4.10 5.53 -21.96
N ASN A 57 -2.81 5.88 -22.01
CA ASN A 57 -2.21 6.79 -21.04
C ASN A 57 -2.86 8.19 -21.05
N TRP A 58 -3.17 8.73 -22.23
CA TRP A 58 -3.90 9.99 -22.35
C TRP A 58 -5.34 9.89 -21.85
N LEU A 59 -6.01 8.76 -22.09
CA LEU A 59 -7.34 8.51 -21.55
C LEU A 59 -7.31 8.48 -20.01
N HIS A 60 -6.35 7.78 -19.41
CA HIS A 60 -6.16 7.77 -17.96
C HIS A 60 -5.91 9.17 -17.41
N ALA A 61 -5.08 9.99 -18.06
CA ALA A 61 -4.86 11.38 -17.65
C ALA A 61 -6.16 12.20 -17.67
N ALA A 62 -6.99 12.06 -18.71
CA ALA A 62 -8.29 12.72 -18.78
C ALA A 62 -9.25 12.24 -17.68
N LEU A 63 -9.26 10.93 -17.39
CA LEU A 63 -10.08 10.36 -16.32
C LEU A 63 -9.61 10.80 -14.93
N TYR A 64 -8.30 10.92 -14.70
CA TYR A 64 -7.79 11.53 -13.46
C TYR A 64 -8.26 12.97 -13.29
N LEU A 65 -8.37 13.75 -14.38
CA LEU A 65 -8.94 15.11 -14.32
C LEU A 65 -10.42 15.10 -13.93
N VAL A 66 -11.23 14.23 -14.55
CA VAL A 66 -12.64 14.02 -14.16
C VAL A 66 -12.74 13.67 -12.69
N GLY A 67 -11.86 12.77 -12.25
CA GLY A 67 -11.79 12.33 -10.87
C GLY A 67 -11.43 13.43 -9.87
N MET A 68 -10.39 14.22 -10.18
CA MET A 68 -10.01 15.38 -9.37
C MET A 68 -11.13 16.42 -9.28
N MET A 69 -11.88 16.64 -10.36
CA MET A 69 -13.03 17.56 -10.34
C MET A 69 -14.16 17.05 -9.43
N ALA A 70 -14.42 15.75 -9.40
CA ALA A 70 -15.43 15.16 -8.51
C ALA A 70 -14.99 15.15 -7.03
N GLU A 71 -13.70 14.93 -6.73
CA GLU A 71 -13.16 15.12 -5.37
C GLU A 71 -13.23 16.59 -4.92
N ASP A 72 -13.00 17.53 -5.83
CA ASP A 72 -13.12 18.97 -5.51
C ASP A 72 -14.53 19.31 -5.01
N ILE A 73 -15.58 18.76 -5.63
CA ILE A 73 -16.97 18.95 -5.15
C ILE A 73 -17.21 18.31 -3.78
N ARG A 74 -16.63 17.13 -3.51
CA ARG A 74 -16.73 16.52 -2.18
C ARG A 74 -16.06 17.39 -1.13
N ALA A 75 -14.85 17.87 -1.41
CA ALA A 75 -14.11 18.77 -0.54
C ALA A 75 -14.88 20.06 -0.25
N GLN A 76 -15.68 20.57 -1.21
CA GLN A 76 -16.60 21.68 -0.98
C GLN A 76 -17.76 21.34 -0.02
N GLY A 77 -18.23 20.09 0.01
CA GLY A 77 -19.37 19.64 0.83
C GLY A 77 -19.02 19.28 2.28
N PHE A 78 -17.74 19.08 2.61
CA PHE A 78 -17.26 18.83 3.97
C PHE A 78 -17.02 20.14 4.74
N GLU A 79 -18.07 20.94 4.95
CA GLU A 79 -18.08 21.92 6.02
C GLU A 79 -18.18 21.18 7.37
N GLY A 80 -17.04 20.86 8.00
CA GLY A 80 -17.02 20.51 9.43
C GLY A 80 -16.27 19.25 9.85
N THR A 81 -15.72 18.43 8.94
CA THR A 81 -14.82 17.34 9.33
C THR A 81 -13.39 17.69 8.93
N GLU A 82 -12.56 17.90 9.94
CA GLU A 82 -11.15 18.24 9.85
C GLU A 82 -10.34 17.05 9.31
N LEU A 83 -10.43 16.77 8.00
CA LEU A 83 -9.45 15.91 7.33
C LEU A 83 -8.13 16.68 7.27
N GLN A 84 -7.20 16.28 8.13
CA GLN A 84 -5.89 16.89 8.32
C GLN A 84 -4.97 16.64 7.12
N PHE A 85 -5.19 17.33 6.01
CA PHE A 85 -4.11 17.61 5.04
C PHE A 85 -3.41 18.91 5.46
N THR A 86 -2.78 18.89 6.64
CA THR A 86 -2.14 20.09 7.23
C THR A 86 -0.70 20.32 6.78
N GLN A 87 -0.26 19.78 5.62
CA GLN A 87 1.12 19.99 5.15
C GLN A 87 1.29 21.13 4.14
N PHE A 88 0.19 21.64 3.58
CA PHE A 88 0.18 22.86 2.79
C PHE A 88 -0.85 23.77 3.45
N GLY A 89 -0.44 24.91 4.00
CA GLY A 89 -1.32 25.83 4.73
C GLY A 89 -2.38 26.46 3.83
N ASP A 90 -3.37 25.68 3.41
CA ASP A 90 -4.18 25.96 2.25
C ASP A 90 -5.60 26.38 2.61
N ASP A 91 -5.96 27.48 1.98
CA ASP A 91 -7.27 28.08 1.95
C ASP A 91 -8.21 27.14 1.19
N ARG A 92 -9.13 26.48 1.92
CA ARG A 92 -10.11 25.49 1.39
C ARG A 92 -11.01 26.05 0.26
N SER A 93 -10.90 27.34 -0.04
CA SER A 93 -11.54 27.99 -1.20
C SER A 93 -10.83 27.73 -2.53
N ARG A 94 -9.61 27.19 -2.52
CA ARG A 94 -8.78 27.06 -3.73
C ARG A 94 -9.03 25.76 -4.48
N LEU A 95 -9.20 25.90 -5.79
CA LEU A 95 -9.24 24.81 -6.75
C LEU A 95 -7.91 24.02 -6.71
N HIS A 96 -7.95 22.69 -6.92
CA HIS A 96 -6.75 21.86 -6.99
C HIS A 96 -5.67 22.51 -7.89
N PRO A 97 -4.38 22.59 -7.46
CA PRO A 97 -3.35 23.34 -8.18
C PRO A 97 -3.20 22.98 -9.66
N TYR A 98 -3.34 21.70 -10.01
CA TYR A 98 -3.31 21.24 -11.41
C TYR A 98 -4.53 21.70 -12.22
N LEU A 99 -5.71 21.80 -11.60
CA LEU A 99 -6.90 22.34 -12.27
C LEU A 99 -6.79 23.86 -12.42
N ALA A 100 -6.20 24.55 -11.43
CA ALA A 100 -5.94 25.98 -11.49
C ALA A 100 -4.96 26.35 -12.63
N THR A 101 -3.92 25.54 -12.89
CA THR A 101 -3.02 25.77 -14.03
C THR A 101 -3.72 25.58 -15.38
N LEU A 102 -4.72 24.71 -15.47
CA LEU A 102 -5.52 24.51 -16.70
C LEU A 102 -6.57 25.61 -16.95
N GLN A 103 -6.98 26.36 -15.93
CA GLN A 103 -7.96 27.46 -16.08
C GLN A 103 -7.46 28.59 -17.00
N GLY A 104 -6.15 28.73 -17.22
CA GLY A 104 -5.58 29.69 -18.17
C GLY A 104 -5.99 29.46 -19.64
N ILE A 105 -6.62 28.32 -19.96
CA ILE A 105 -7.08 27.96 -21.30
C ILE A 105 -8.54 28.40 -21.55
N ASN A 106 -9.34 28.65 -20.50
CA ASN A 106 -10.77 28.93 -20.62
C ASN A 106 -11.15 30.31 -20.07
N VAL A 107 -11.97 31.04 -20.83
CA VAL A 107 -12.42 32.43 -20.58
C VAL A 107 -13.42 32.55 -19.41
N TYR A 108 -13.63 31.48 -18.64
CA TYR A 108 -14.55 31.47 -17.52
C TYR A 108 -13.82 31.86 -16.25
N GLU A 109 -14.07 33.08 -15.80
CA GLU A 109 -13.64 33.63 -14.52
C GLU A 109 -13.87 32.62 -13.37
N HIS A 110 -12.82 31.92 -12.96
CA HIS A 110 -12.66 31.18 -11.69
C HIS A 110 -13.86 30.34 -11.22
N ARG A 111 -14.60 29.71 -12.14
CA ARG A 111 -15.67 28.79 -11.74
C ARG A 111 -15.07 27.43 -11.38
N ARG A 112 -15.24 27.03 -10.11
CA ARG A 112 -15.00 25.64 -9.67
C ARG A 112 -15.90 24.68 -10.47
N PRO A 113 -15.55 23.38 -10.56
CA PRO A 113 -16.46 22.37 -11.09
C PRO A 113 -17.84 22.48 -10.44
N SER A 114 -18.87 22.07 -11.17
CA SER A 114 -20.26 22.07 -10.69
C SER A 114 -20.64 20.65 -10.25
N ARG A 115 -21.77 20.49 -9.52
CA ARG A 115 -22.20 19.19 -8.99
C ARG A 115 -22.49 18.14 -10.07
N ASP A 116 -22.80 18.57 -11.29
CA ASP A 116 -23.01 17.69 -12.46
C ASP A 116 -21.81 16.78 -12.76
N ILE A 117 -20.59 17.16 -12.38
CA ILE A 117 -19.42 16.28 -12.54
C ILE A 117 -19.50 15.00 -11.69
N ILE A 118 -20.23 15.04 -10.57
CA ILE A 118 -20.47 13.85 -9.75
C ILE A 118 -21.40 12.89 -10.48
N GLU A 119 -22.40 13.39 -11.19
CA GLU A 119 -23.32 12.57 -11.98
C GLU A 119 -22.55 11.85 -13.10
N LEU A 120 -21.69 12.57 -13.83
CA LEU A 120 -20.81 11.97 -14.84
C LEU A 120 -19.87 10.93 -14.24
N ALA A 121 -19.16 11.26 -13.16
CA ALA A 121 -18.22 10.36 -12.52
C ALA A 121 -18.93 9.08 -12.01
N SER A 122 -20.10 9.22 -11.40
CA SER A 122 -20.90 8.09 -10.90
C SER A 122 -21.44 7.24 -12.05
N GLY A 123 -21.90 7.87 -13.14
CA GLY A 123 -22.33 7.15 -14.35
C GLY A 123 -21.23 6.31 -14.99
N LEU A 124 -19.97 6.77 -14.94
CA LEU A 124 -18.82 6.04 -15.50
C LEU A 124 -18.40 4.81 -14.68
N ILE A 125 -18.67 4.78 -13.37
CA ILE A 125 -18.21 3.69 -12.48
C ILE A 125 -19.36 2.88 -11.85
N GLY A 126 -20.61 3.30 -12.05
CA GLY A 126 -21.81 2.75 -11.41
C GLY A 126 -21.95 3.15 -9.93
N ASP A 127 -23.14 2.88 -9.37
CA ASP A 127 -23.56 3.29 -8.00
C ASP A 127 -22.70 2.75 -6.84
N ASN A 128 -21.70 1.91 -7.10
CA ASN A 128 -21.18 0.99 -6.09
C ASN A 128 -19.76 1.25 -5.58
N ARG A 129 -19.05 2.32 -5.97
CA ARG A 129 -17.58 2.38 -5.71
C ARG A 129 -16.94 3.73 -5.39
N VAL A 130 -17.67 4.69 -4.82
CA VAL A 130 -17.06 5.98 -4.44
C VAL A 130 -16.76 6.15 -2.95
N SER A 131 -16.61 5.03 -2.24
CA SER A 131 -16.24 5.03 -0.81
C SER A 131 -14.75 5.27 -0.53
N PHE A 132 -13.88 5.21 -1.54
CA PHE A 132 -12.46 5.50 -1.40
C PHE A 132 -12.03 6.47 -2.51
N GLY A 133 -11.22 7.47 -2.13
CA GLY A 133 -10.93 8.66 -2.94
C GLY A 133 -10.60 8.34 -4.40
N ILE A 134 -10.95 9.28 -5.29
CA ILE A 134 -10.78 9.09 -6.73
C ILE A 134 -9.29 8.98 -7.12
N GLY A 135 -8.80 7.75 -7.16
CA GLY A 135 -7.45 7.36 -7.55
C GLY A 135 -7.45 6.43 -8.77
N SER A 136 -6.48 5.53 -8.84
CA SER A 136 -6.29 4.57 -9.94
C SER A 136 -7.53 3.68 -10.19
N ASP A 137 -8.32 3.39 -9.15
CA ASP A 137 -9.54 2.60 -9.27
C ASP A 137 -10.62 3.27 -10.13
N PHE A 138 -10.81 4.59 -9.99
CA PHE A 138 -11.74 5.34 -10.83
C PHE A 138 -11.34 5.23 -12.30
N ALA A 139 -10.07 5.53 -12.61
CA ALA A 139 -9.57 5.52 -13.98
C ALA A 139 -9.72 4.12 -14.60
N ARG A 140 -9.41 3.05 -13.87
CA ARG A 140 -9.60 1.67 -14.35
C ARG A 140 -11.06 1.35 -14.66
N HIS A 141 -11.98 1.67 -13.76
CA HIS A 141 -13.41 1.40 -13.95
C HIS A 141 -14.02 2.25 -15.07
N ALA A 142 -13.71 3.54 -15.12
CA ALA A 142 -14.19 4.42 -16.16
C ALA A 142 -13.60 4.06 -17.54
N THR A 143 -12.32 3.65 -17.62
CA THR A 143 -11.74 3.09 -18.85
C THR A 143 -12.54 1.87 -19.32
N LYS A 144 -12.88 0.93 -18.42
CA LYS A 144 -13.69 -0.24 -18.77
C LYS A 144 -15.06 0.16 -19.32
N ALA A 145 -15.77 1.06 -18.65
CA ALA A 145 -17.07 1.54 -19.10
C ALA A 145 -16.99 2.25 -20.47
N LEU A 146 -15.94 3.04 -20.70
CA LEU A 146 -15.71 3.70 -21.98
C LEU A 146 -15.37 2.71 -23.10
N LYS A 147 -14.58 1.67 -22.82
CA LYS A 147 -14.30 0.60 -23.80
C LYS A 147 -15.60 -0.10 -24.24
N GLU A 148 -16.42 -0.48 -23.26
CA GLU A 148 -17.72 -1.13 -23.48
C GLU A 148 -18.66 -0.22 -24.29
N ALA A 149 -18.80 1.04 -23.91
CA ALA A 149 -19.66 2.01 -24.60
C ALA A 149 -19.18 2.31 -26.03
N ALA A 150 -17.86 2.30 -26.26
CA ALA A 150 -17.27 2.53 -27.58
C ALA A 150 -17.29 1.28 -28.47
N GLY A 151 -17.57 0.09 -27.92
CA GLY A 151 -17.51 -1.18 -28.63
C GLY A 151 -16.10 -1.54 -29.11
N VAL A 152 -15.07 -1.10 -28.40
CA VAL A 152 -13.68 -1.49 -28.68
C VAL A 152 -13.32 -2.80 -27.98
N ASP A 153 -12.27 -3.45 -28.47
CA ASP A 153 -11.74 -4.69 -27.89
C ASP A 153 -11.34 -4.51 -26.42
N GLU A 154 -11.43 -5.57 -25.62
CA GLU A 154 -11.06 -5.53 -24.19
C GLU A 154 -9.60 -5.14 -23.99
N ASN A 155 -8.72 -5.59 -24.90
CA ASN A 155 -7.29 -5.31 -24.87
C ASN A 155 -6.96 -3.96 -25.54
N TRP A 156 -7.97 -3.17 -25.91
CA TRP A 156 -7.74 -1.86 -26.51
C TRP A 156 -6.85 -1.00 -25.61
N GLY A 157 -5.78 -0.50 -26.21
CA GLY A 157 -4.85 0.37 -25.53
C GLY A 157 -3.80 -0.33 -24.68
N GLU A 158 -3.78 -1.67 -24.62
CA GLU A 158 -2.66 -2.44 -24.09
C GLU A 158 -1.48 -2.42 -25.07
N CYS A 159 -0.26 -2.47 -24.53
CA CYS A 159 0.95 -2.47 -25.33
C CYS A 159 1.10 -3.82 -26.03
N PRO A 160 1.19 -3.86 -27.38
CA PRO A 160 1.26 -5.12 -28.11
C PRO A 160 2.58 -5.89 -27.89
N THR A 161 3.64 -5.22 -27.42
CA THR A 161 4.95 -5.83 -27.18
C THR A 161 5.00 -6.61 -25.87
N CYS A 162 4.32 -6.11 -24.84
CA CYS A 162 4.32 -6.74 -23.51
C CYS A 162 2.94 -7.21 -23.08
N ASP A 163 1.93 -7.18 -23.96
CA ASP A 163 0.55 -7.61 -23.69
C ASP A 163 -0.01 -7.04 -22.37
N GLY A 164 0.21 -5.74 -22.14
CA GLY A 164 -0.25 -5.09 -20.91
C GLY A 164 0.66 -5.25 -19.67
N HIS A 165 1.64 -6.15 -19.68
CA HIS A 165 2.47 -6.44 -18.50
C HIS A 165 3.42 -5.29 -18.09
N GLY A 166 3.82 -4.44 -19.03
CA GLY A 166 4.83 -3.41 -18.81
C GLY A 166 6.26 -3.95 -18.71
N SER A 167 6.45 -5.26 -18.80
CA SER A 167 7.75 -5.92 -18.85
C SER A 167 7.80 -6.93 -19.98
N VAL A 168 9.02 -7.25 -20.43
CA VAL A 168 9.28 -8.30 -21.42
C VAL A 168 10.10 -9.40 -20.76
N GLU A 169 9.69 -10.64 -20.99
CA GLU A 169 10.37 -11.80 -20.43
C GLU A 169 11.79 -11.92 -21.01
N LYS A 170 12.76 -12.22 -20.14
CA LYS A 170 14.14 -12.55 -20.52
C LYS A 170 14.25 -13.94 -21.15
N TYR A 171 13.32 -14.83 -20.80
CA TYR A 171 13.18 -16.18 -21.34
C TYR A 171 11.71 -16.61 -21.26
N PRO A 172 11.25 -17.49 -22.16
CA PRO A 172 9.85 -17.93 -22.18
C PRO A 172 9.41 -18.53 -20.84
N GLY A 173 8.31 -18.03 -20.29
CA GLY A 173 7.71 -18.53 -19.05
C GLY A 173 8.26 -17.89 -17.77
N GLN A 174 9.14 -16.89 -17.88
CA GLN A 174 9.70 -16.17 -16.74
C GLN A 174 8.61 -15.62 -15.79
N HIS A 175 7.54 -15.02 -16.33
CA HIS A 175 6.46 -14.47 -15.51
C HIS A 175 5.72 -15.58 -14.75
N VAL A 176 5.45 -16.71 -15.40
CA VAL A 176 4.78 -17.86 -14.78
C VAL A 176 5.65 -18.45 -13.67
N GLU A 177 6.95 -18.59 -13.89
CA GLU A 177 7.87 -19.05 -12.85
C GLU A 177 7.97 -18.05 -11.67
N GLY A 178 7.94 -16.74 -11.95
CA GLY A 178 7.94 -15.70 -10.93
C GLY A 178 6.64 -15.65 -10.11
N GLU A 179 5.49 -15.85 -10.76
CA GLU A 179 4.20 -15.96 -10.10
C GLU A 179 4.14 -17.21 -9.22
N ALA A 180 4.54 -18.36 -9.75
CA ALA A 180 4.63 -19.61 -8.98
C ALA A 180 5.56 -19.47 -7.77
N TRP A 181 6.71 -18.80 -7.93
CA TRP A 181 7.60 -18.51 -6.80
C TRP A 181 6.91 -17.61 -5.75
N SER A 182 6.12 -16.63 -6.17
CA SER A 182 5.41 -15.72 -5.25
C SER A 182 4.24 -16.38 -4.51
N GLU A 183 3.68 -17.46 -5.08
CA GLU A 183 2.64 -18.29 -4.44
C GLU A 183 3.21 -19.29 -3.43
N GLU A 184 4.48 -19.68 -3.59
CA GLU A 184 5.18 -20.55 -2.65
C GLU A 184 5.46 -19.84 -1.32
N ASP A 185 5.29 -20.56 -0.21
CA ASP A 185 5.63 -20.07 1.12
C ASP A 185 7.15 -20.18 1.33
N HIS A 186 7.81 -19.03 1.35
CA HIS A 186 9.24 -18.90 1.62
C HIS A 186 9.50 -18.30 3.00
N ASP A 187 8.61 -18.54 3.97
CA ASP A 187 8.83 -18.10 5.34
C ASP A 187 10.20 -18.57 5.90
N PRO A 188 10.82 -17.79 6.81
CA PRO A 188 12.00 -18.21 7.53
C PRO A 188 11.80 -19.59 8.17
N PRO A 189 12.87 -20.41 8.29
CA PRO A 189 12.76 -21.74 8.87
C PRO A 189 12.18 -21.65 10.29
N THR A 190 11.29 -22.59 10.62
CA THR A 190 10.71 -22.68 11.97
C THR A 190 11.71 -23.33 12.93
N GLY A 191 11.82 -22.79 14.14
CA GLY A 191 12.65 -23.38 15.20
C GLY A 191 12.29 -22.90 16.61
N ASP A 192 13.10 -23.28 17.61
CA ASP A 192 12.76 -23.05 19.01
C ASP A 192 13.05 -21.62 19.52
N GLY A 193 13.87 -20.87 18.80
CA GLY A 193 14.21 -19.49 19.10
C GLY A 193 13.04 -18.52 18.96
N TRP A 194 13.21 -17.33 19.52
CA TRP A 194 12.22 -16.26 19.56
C TRP A 194 12.83 -15.01 18.94
N GLN A 195 12.16 -14.42 17.96
CA GLN A 195 12.64 -13.22 17.28
C GLN A 195 11.48 -12.28 16.96
N VAL A 196 11.72 -10.97 17.03
CA VAL A 196 10.74 -9.94 16.68
C VAL A 196 10.96 -9.51 15.24
N TRP A 197 9.88 -9.46 14.47
CA TRP A 197 9.87 -9.10 13.05
C TRP A 197 8.93 -7.92 12.79
N GLU A 198 9.21 -7.14 11.76
CA GLU A 198 8.30 -6.12 11.23
C GLU A 198 7.46 -6.68 10.07
N THR A 199 6.22 -6.23 9.92
CA THR A 199 5.28 -6.79 8.91
C THR A 199 4.86 -5.81 7.81
N VAL A 200 5.42 -4.60 7.80
CA VAL A 200 4.99 -3.51 6.89
C VAL A 200 6.02 -3.09 5.85
N SER A 201 7.23 -3.65 5.89
CA SER A 201 8.36 -3.30 5.00
C SER A 201 9.07 -4.53 4.48
N GLU A 202 8.29 -5.47 3.93
CA GLU A 202 8.80 -6.69 3.29
C GLU A 202 9.36 -7.74 4.27
N GLY A 203 9.14 -7.62 5.59
CA GLY A 203 9.43 -8.70 6.53
C GLY A 203 10.91 -8.84 6.90
N SER A 204 11.36 -8.10 7.91
CA SER A 204 12.74 -8.18 8.42
C SER A 204 12.80 -8.47 9.93
N PRO A 205 13.84 -9.15 10.42
CA PRO A 205 14.06 -9.29 11.85
C PRO A 205 14.58 -7.99 12.43
N ILE A 206 13.92 -7.51 13.49
CA ILE A 206 14.29 -6.28 14.20
C ILE A 206 14.96 -6.55 15.55
N SER A 207 15.08 -7.83 15.93
CA SER A 207 15.78 -8.28 17.13
C SER A 207 16.77 -9.41 16.83
N PRO A 208 17.77 -9.65 17.72
CA PRO A 208 18.47 -10.92 17.77
C PRO A 208 17.50 -12.09 18.03
N VAL A 209 17.98 -13.31 17.80
CA VAL A 209 17.27 -14.53 18.20
C VAL A 209 17.53 -14.80 19.68
N PHE A 210 16.46 -15.08 20.42
CA PHE A 210 16.52 -15.45 21.83
C PHE A 210 16.17 -16.94 22.00
N PRO A 211 16.91 -17.70 22.82
CA PRO A 211 16.64 -19.12 23.02
C PRO A 211 15.34 -19.39 23.79
N ASN A 212 14.75 -18.36 24.41
CA ASN A 212 13.54 -18.49 25.21
C ASN A 212 12.73 -17.18 25.23
N ARG A 213 11.47 -17.33 25.65
CA ARG A 213 10.49 -16.25 25.77
C ARG A 213 10.96 -15.11 26.69
N GLU A 214 11.66 -15.40 27.77
CA GLU A 214 12.12 -14.37 28.71
C GLU A 214 13.19 -13.47 28.07
N GLY A 215 14.05 -14.01 27.21
CA GLY A 215 15.06 -13.23 26.49
C GLY A 215 14.46 -12.12 25.64
N VAL A 216 13.39 -12.42 24.89
CA VAL A 216 12.70 -11.40 24.08
C VAL A 216 11.97 -10.38 24.95
N ILE A 217 11.38 -10.79 26.08
CA ILE A 217 10.75 -9.88 27.04
C ILE A 217 11.77 -8.89 27.61
N GLN A 218 12.93 -9.38 28.05
CA GLN A 218 14.01 -8.53 28.56
C GLN A 218 14.50 -7.53 27.52
N TRP A 219 14.62 -7.96 26.26
CA TRP A 219 15.02 -7.07 25.18
C TRP A 219 13.99 -5.96 24.91
N LEU A 220 12.69 -6.29 24.86
CA LEU A 220 11.60 -5.33 24.68
C LEU A 220 11.53 -4.28 25.81
N MET A 221 11.97 -4.66 27.02
CA MET A 221 12.07 -3.78 28.18
C MET A 221 13.37 -2.97 28.23
N SER A 222 14.31 -3.23 27.33
CA SER A 222 15.62 -2.58 27.31
C SER A 222 15.65 -1.35 26.38
N PRO A 223 16.59 -0.42 26.59
CA PRO A 223 16.82 0.70 25.67
C PRO A 223 17.22 0.29 24.24
N ALA A 224 17.61 -0.99 24.02
CA ALA A 224 17.93 -1.49 22.69
C ALA A 224 16.69 -1.65 21.81
N TYR A 225 15.49 -1.73 22.41
CA TYR A 225 14.24 -1.69 21.67
C TYR A 225 13.88 -0.24 21.32
N THR A 226 14.14 0.15 20.07
CA THR A 226 13.97 1.52 19.55
C THR A 226 12.83 1.65 18.55
N TRP A 227 12.11 0.57 18.27
CA TRP A 227 11.17 0.50 17.16
C TRP A 227 9.82 1.07 17.55
N GLY A 228 9.50 2.28 17.10
CA GLY A 228 8.15 2.86 17.17
C GLY A 228 7.60 3.07 18.59
N THR A 229 8.48 3.17 19.59
CA THR A 229 8.13 3.58 20.96
C THR A 229 9.14 4.61 21.45
N SER A 230 8.68 5.59 22.24
CA SER A 230 9.56 6.62 22.84
C SER A 230 10.27 6.13 24.10
N ARG A 231 9.86 4.98 24.63
CA ARG A 231 10.44 4.31 25.79
C ARG A 231 10.33 2.80 25.65
N PRO A 232 11.16 2.02 26.35
CA PRO A 232 10.99 0.57 26.43
C PRO A 232 9.62 0.17 26.99
N LEU A 233 9.17 -1.03 26.62
CA LEU A 233 7.90 -1.56 27.11
C LEU A 233 8.00 -1.89 28.61
N THR A 234 6.87 -1.81 29.32
CA THR A 234 6.80 -2.43 30.66
C THR A 234 6.79 -3.96 30.51
N ARG A 235 7.10 -4.67 31.60
CA ARG A 235 7.05 -6.15 31.61
C ARG A 235 5.70 -6.66 31.14
N GLU A 236 4.62 -6.05 31.62
CA GLU A 236 3.26 -6.46 31.28
C GLU A 236 2.96 -6.28 29.79
N GLN A 237 3.40 -5.16 29.20
CA GLN A 237 3.23 -4.89 27.78
C GLN A 237 4.05 -5.85 26.91
N ALA A 238 5.29 -6.15 27.34
CA ALA A 238 6.15 -7.10 26.65
C ALA A 238 5.58 -8.53 26.72
N GLU A 239 5.12 -8.97 27.88
CA GLU A 239 4.45 -10.26 28.05
C GLU A 239 3.16 -10.37 27.23
N ALA A 240 2.38 -9.29 27.16
CA ALA A 240 1.16 -9.24 26.35
C ALA A 240 1.48 -9.37 24.85
N PHE A 241 2.43 -8.59 24.35
CA PHE A 241 2.87 -8.68 22.95
C PHE A 241 3.42 -10.07 22.61
N VAL A 242 4.32 -10.60 23.45
CA VAL A 242 4.93 -11.92 23.20
C VAL A 242 3.91 -13.06 23.33
N GLY A 243 2.89 -12.91 24.18
CA GLY A 243 1.81 -13.88 24.30
C GLY A 243 0.83 -13.85 23.13
N ALA A 244 0.54 -12.66 22.60
CA ALA A 244 -0.33 -12.46 21.44
C ALA A 244 0.35 -12.84 20.12
N GLY A 245 1.67 -12.64 20.03
CA GLY A 245 2.46 -12.94 18.84
C GLY A 245 2.36 -11.88 17.73
N TYR A 246 1.41 -10.95 17.81
CA TYR A 246 1.21 -9.93 16.77
C TYR A 246 0.68 -8.60 17.32
N SER A 247 1.11 -7.49 16.73
CA SER A 247 0.70 -6.13 17.07
C SER A 247 0.46 -5.27 15.82
N ILE A 248 -0.58 -4.43 15.87
CA ILE A 248 -0.85 -3.38 14.86
C ILE A 248 -0.80 -2.02 15.56
N GLY A 249 0.18 -1.20 15.19
CA GLY A 249 0.35 0.13 15.76
C GLY A 249 0.68 0.09 17.25
N SER A 250 -0.15 0.73 18.08
CA SER A 250 -0.05 0.70 19.55
C SER A 250 -0.92 -0.39 20.21
N GLY A 251 -1.65 -1.17 19.43
CA GLY A 251 -2.52 -2.24 19.92
C GLY A 251 -1.98 -3.65 19.63
N VAL A 252 -2.53 -4.63 20.35
CA VAL A 252 -2.18 -6.05 20.25
C VAL A 252 -3.37 -6.80 19.66
N ILE A 253 -3.12 -7.83 18.85
CA ILE A 253 -4.17 -8.73 18.38
C ILE A 253 -4.16 -10.00 19.22
N MET A 254 -5.26 -10.27 19.90
CA MET A 254 -5.45 -11.46 20.73
C MET A 254 -5.59 -12.72 19.85
N SER A 255 -5.39 -13.90 20.43
CA SER A 255 -5.52 -15.18 19.72
C SER A 255 -6.93 -15.45 19.16
N ASP A 256 -7.95 -14.75 19.68
CA ASP A 256 -9.34 -14.78 19.18
C ASP A 256 -9.63 -13.72 18.10
N GLY A 257 -8.61 -13.02 17.62
CA GLY A 257 -8.70 -12.03 16.54
C GLY A 257 -9.12 -10.62 16.99
N ARG A 258 -9.32 -10.37 18.28
CA ARG A 258 -9.66 -9.02 18.76
C ARG A 258 -8.45 -8.09 18.78
N HIS A 259 -8.60 -6.90 18.22
CA HIS A 259 -7.65 -5.80 18.37
C HIS A 259 -7.97 -5.02 19.64
N ILE A 260 -7.01 -4.93 20.54
CA ILE A 260 -7.15 -4.21 21.80
C ILE A 260 -5.99 -3.23 21.99
N PRO A 261 -6.24 -2.06 22.59
CA PRO A 261 -5.17 -1.18 23.04
C PRO A 261 -4.15 -1.94 23.89
N GLY A 262 -2.85 -1.68 23.71
CA GLY A 262 -1.79 -2.46 24.35
C GLY A 262 -1.81 -2.43 25.88
N ASP A 263 -2.39 -1.38 26.48
CA ASP A 263 -2.67 -1.27 27.91
C ASP A 263 -3.85 -2.14 28.36
N ALA A 264 -4.89 -2.29 27.53
CA ALA A 264 -6.03 -3.17 27.80
C ALA A 264 -5.65 -4.67 27.71
N ALA A 265 -4.72 -5.03 26.82
CA ALA A 265 -4.24 -6.41 26.63
C ALA A 265 -3.64 -7.05 27.89
N VAL A 266 -3.02 -6.23 28.73
CA VAL A 266 -2.41 -6.66 29.99
C VAL A 266 -3.41 -7.32 30.94
N HIS A 267 -4.64 -6.81 30.99
CA HIS A 267 -5.66 -7.28 31.92
C HIS A 267 -6.33 -8.57 31.43
N GLU A 268 -6.48 -8.72 30.13
CA GLU A 268 -7.24 -9.81 29.54
C GLU A 268 -6.45 -11.12 29.44
N LEU A 269 -5.16 -11.06 29.11
CA LEU A 269 -4.31 -12.25 29.07
C LEU A 269 -4.10 -12.89 30.46
N LYS A 270 -4.23 -12.11 31.54
CA LYS A 270 -4.19 -12.63 32.93
C LYS A 270 -5.44 -13.40 33.32
N ALA A 271 -6.60 -13.07 32.75
CA ALA A 271 -7.87 -13.74 33.04
C ALA A 271 -8.00 -15.11 32.36
N GLY A 272 -7.22 -15.37 31.31
CA GLY A 272 -7.22 -16.66 30.58
C GLY A 272 -6.19 -17.68 31.07
N GLN A 273 -5.35 -17.34 32.04
CA GLN A 273 -4.31 -18.23 32.61
C GLN A 273 -4.64 -18.76 34.01
N SER A 274 -5.86 -18.51 34.51
CA SER A 274 -6.38 -19.01 35.80
C SER A 274 -7.27 -20.22 35.65
#